data_AF-A0AAP6JEB3-F1
#
_entry.id   AF-A0AAP6JEB3-F1
#
_cell.length_a   1.000
_cell.length_b   1.000
_cell.length_c   1.000
_cell.angle_alpha   90.00
_cell.angle_beta   90.00
_cell.angle_gamma   90.00
#
_symmetry.space_group_name_H-M   'P 1'
#
loop_
_entity.id
_entity.type
_entity.pdbx_description
1 polymer ?
#
loop_
_entity_poly.entity_id
_entity_poly.type
_entity_poly.pdbx_seq_one_letter_code
_entity_poly.pdbx_strand_id
1 'polypeptide(L)' 'MQEYLTFRKMITPAFIQIIFWIGVIGIVLGGLFATSQSVLGGLVAIVVGLLVWRIYCELMLILFKIHERLTEISDKTGV' A
#
# COMPACT_ATOMS: atom_id res chain seq x y z
N MET A 1 -0.03 -30.30 0.91
CA MET A 1 -0.27 -29.50 -0.32
C MET A 1 -1.73 -29.02 -0.45
N GLN A 2 -2.47 -28.82 0.66
CA GLN A 2 -3.73 -28.07 0.65
C GLN A 2 -3.74 -26.90 1.67
N GLU A 3 -2.68 -26.74 2.46
CA GLU A 3 -2.54 -25.63 3.42
C GLU A 3 -2.14 -24.30 2.77
N TYR A 4 -1.79 -24.28 1.49
CA TYR A 4 -1.63 -23.05 0.71
C TYR A 4 -2.96 -22.46 0.23
N LEU A 5 -4.06 -23.21 0.38
CA LEU A 5 -5.42 -22.77 0.08
C LEU A 5 -6.24 -22.48 1.34
N THR A 6 -5.68 -22.74 2.53
CA THR A 6 -6.20 -22.15 3.76
C THR A 6 -5.79 -20.69 3.74
N PHE A 7 -6.75 -19.84 3.38
CA PHE A 7 -6.77 -18.36 3.39
C PHE A 7 -6.41 -17.72 4.75
N ARG A 8 -5.59 -18.38 5.57
CA ARG A 8 -5.13 -17.96 6.90
C ARG A 8 -3.92 -17.02 6.83
N LYS A 9 -3.23 -16.98 5.69
CA LYS A 9 -2.22 -15.96 5.40
C LYS A 9 -2.89 -14.93 4.50
N MET A 10 -3.18 -13.73 5.00
CA MET A 10 -3.70 -12.69 4.11
C MET A 10 -2.64 -12.44 3.03
N ILE A 11 -2.95 -12.83 1.80
CA ILE A 11 -2.16 -12.48 0.61
C ILE A 11 -2.31 -10.96 0.35
N THR A 12 -3.44 -10.38 0.77
CA THR A 12 -3.81 -8.98 0.60
C THR A 12 -2.76 -7.96 1.05
N PRO A 13 -2.18 -8.00 2.28
CA PRO A 13 -1.13 -7.09 2.69
C PRO A 13 0.15 -7.23 1.83
N ALA A 14 0.52 -8.43 1.42
CA ALA A 14 1.68 -8.64 0.53
C ALA A 14 1.41 -8.09 -0.88
N PHE A 15 0.20 -8.28 -1.40
CA PHE A 15 -0.21 -7.73 -2.70
C PHE A 15 -0.20 -6.19 -2.70
N ILE A 16 -0.67 -5.55 -1.62
CA ILE A 16 -0.62 -4.09 -1.45
C ILE A 16 0.83 -3.57 -1.43
N GLN A 17 1.78 -4.30 -0.84
CA GLN A 17 3.19 -3.92 -0.86
C GLN A 17 3.80 -3.91 -2.27
N ILE A 18 3.37 -4.82 -3.15
CA ILE A 18 3.80 -4.85 -4.56
C ILE A 18 3.24 -3.63 -5.30
N ILE A 19 1.94 -3.34 -5.13
CA ILE A 19 1.29 -2.16 -5.71
C ILE A 19 1.96 -0.87 -5.21
N PHE A 20 2.36 -0.83 -3.94
CA PHE A 20 3.03 0.34 -3.36
C PHE A 20 4.30 0.69 -4.17
N TRP A 21 5.16 -0.29 -4.44
CA TRP A 21 6.39 -0.07 -5.22
C TRP A 21 6.10 0.36 -6.66
N ILE A 22 5.09 -0.25 -7.29
CA ILE A 22 4.65 0.13 -8.65
C ILE A 22 4.15 1.57 -8.69
N GLY A 23 3.33 1.97 -7.71
CA GLY A 23 2.82 3.34 -7.62
C GLY A 23 3.91 4.38 -7.34
N VAL A 24 4.89 4.05 -6.50
CA VAL A 24 6.08 4.89 -6.29
C VAL A 24 6.83 5.12 -7.60
N ILE A 25 7.08 4.05 -8.37
CA ILE A 25 7.71 4.17 -9.69
C ILE A 25 6.86 5.04 -10.63
N GLY A 26 5.54 4.84 -10.64
CA GLY A 26 4.61 5.65 -11.44
C GLY A 26 4.63 7.14 -11.09
N ILE A 27 4.67 7.48 -9.80
CA ILE A 27 4.72 8.87 -9.34
C ILE A 27 6.06 9.52 -9.68
N VAL A 28 7.16 8.79 -9.53
CA VAL A 28 8.49 9.29 -9.91
C VAL A 28 8.57 9.55 -11.41
N LEU A 29 8.07 8.62 -12.25
CA LEU A 29 8.04 8.79 -13.70
C LEU A 29 7.09 9.92 -14.12
N GLY A 30 5.88 9.97 -13.57
CA GLY A 30 4.90 11.02 -13.86
C GLY A 30 5.39 12.42 -13.47
N GLY A 31 6.07 12.51 -12.32
CA GLY A 31 6.72 13.73 -11.88
C GLY A 31 7.90 14.15 -12.75
N LEU A 32 8.69 13.20 -13.23
CA LEU A 32 9.77 13.47 -14.19
C LEU A 32 9.20 14.04 -15.50
N PHE A 33 8.10 13.48 -16.00
CA PHE A 33 7.37 14.03 -17.16
C PHE A 33 6.80 15.43 -16.90
N ALA A 34 6.26 15.69 -15.72
CA ALA A 34 5.75 17.01 -15.33
C ALA A 34 6.86 18.06 -15.24
N THR A 35 8.08 17.65 -14.87
CA THR A 35 9.26 18.51 -14.80
C THR A 35 9.63 19.09 -16.18
N SER A 36 9.32 18.37 -17.27
CA SER A 36 9.52 18.84 -18.64
C SER A 36 8.66 20.05 -19.01
N GLN A 37 7.51 20.24 -18.36
CA GLN A 37 6.63 21.40 -18.59
C GLN A 37 6.89 22.52 -17.57
N SER A 38 7.08 22.16 -16.30
CA SER A 38 7.43 23.10 -15.24
C SER A 38 8.26 22.38 -14.20
N VAL A 39 9.51 22.80 -14.05
CA VAL A 39 10.45 22.19 -13.09
C VAL A 39 9.90 22.30 -11.67
N LEU A 40 9.37 23.47 -11.30
CA LEU A 40 8.80 23.71 -9.98
C LEU A 40 7.54 22.86 -9.75
N GLY A 41 6.66 22.77 -10.75
CA GLY A 41 5.44 21.97 -10.67
C GLY A 41 5.72 20.46 -10.58
N GLY A 42 6.69 19.97 -11.35
CA GLY A 42 7.13 18.58 -11.29
C GLY A 42 7.73 18.19 -9.94
N LEU A 43 8.58 19.05 -9.37
CA LEU A 43 9.18 18.81 -8.05
C LEU A 43 8.12 18.74 -6.95
N VAL A 44 7.17 19.69 -6.94
CA VAL A 44 6.05 19.70 -5.99
C VAL A 44 5.15 18.47 -6.17
N ALA A 45 4.86 18.09 -7.42
CA ALA A 45 4.05 16.91 -7.72
C ALA A 45 4.70 15.60 -7.25
N ILE A 46 6.03 15.45 -7.38
CA ILE A 46 6.76 14.28 -6.86
C ILE A 46 6.66 14.21 -5.35
N VAL A 47 6.94 15.32 -4.65
CA VAL A 47 6.94 15.35 -3.18
C VAL A 47 5.54 15.10 -2.64
N VAL A 48 4.54 15.86 -3.10
CA VAL A 48 3.15 15.73 -2.64
C VAL A 48 2.57 14.38 -3.06
N GLY A 49 2.83 13.93 -4.29
CA GLY A 49 2.36 12.65 -4.81
C GLY A 49 2.89 11.46 -4.01
N LEU A 50 4.20 11.45 -3.70
CA LEU A 50 4.81 10.40 -2.86
C LEU A 50 4.25 10.43 -1.44
N LEU A 51 4.04 11.61 -0.86
CA LEU A 51 3.54 11.77 0.50
C LEU A 51 2.09 11.27 0.62
N VAL A 52 1.23 11.67 -0.31
CA VAL A 52 -0.17 11.21 -0.37
C VAL A 52 -0.22 9.70 -0.62
N TRP A 53 0.58 9.17 -1.55
CA TRP A 53 0.64 7.74 -1.85
C TRP A 53 1.09 6.91 -0.65
N ARG A 54 2.11 7.38 0.09
CA ARG A 54 2.57 6.76 1.33
C ARG A 54 1.44 6.66 2.34
N ILE A 55 0.75 7.76 2.62
CA ILE A 55 -0.36 7.81 3.58
C ILE A 55 -1.48 6.85 3.16
N TYR A 56 -1.87 6.89 1.88
CA TYR A 56 -2.97 6.06 1.38
C TYR A 56 -2.66 4.56 1.47
N CYS A 57 -1.47 4.14 1.03
CA CYS A 57 -1.04 2.75 1.13
C CYS A 57 -0.90 2.28 2.59
N GLU A 58 -0.39 3.14 3.47
CA GLU A 58 -0.24 2.84 4.89
C GLU A 58 -1.59 2.67 5.59
N LEU A 59 -2.57 3.54 5.30
CA LEU A 59 -3.95 3.40 5.78
C LEU A 59 -4.61 2.10 5.32
N MET A 60 -4.48 1.76 4.02
CA MET A 60 -5.00 0.50 3.48
C MET A 60 -4.39 -0.72 4.19
N LEU A 61 -3.07 -0.74 4.35
CA LEU A 61 -2.37 -1.84 4.99
C LEU A 61 -2.70 -1.94 6.50
N ILE A 62 -2.83 -0.80 7.18
CA ILE A 62 -3.24 -0.73 8.59
C ILE A 62 -4.64 -1.32 8.80
N LEU A 63 -5.61 -1.00 7.93
CA LEU A 63 -6.97 -1.56 8.03
C LEU A 63 -6.96 -3.09 7.93
N PHE A 64 -6.21 -3.65 6.96
CA PHE A 64 -6.06 -5.11 6.85
C PHE A 64 -5.39 -5.71 8.08
N LYS A 65 -4.33 -5.08 8.60
CA LYS A 65 -3.67 -5.52 9.83
C LYS A 65 -4.62 -5.49 11.03
N ILE A 66 -5.45 -4.47 11.19
CA ILE A 66 -6.44 -4.38 12.27
C ILE A 66 -7.44 -5.54 12.17
N HIS A 67 -7.94 -5.81 10.96
CA HIS A 67 -8.85 -6.94 10.73
C HIS A 67 -8.18 -8.27 11.11
N GLU A 68 -6.93 -8.49 10.72
CA GLU A 68 -6.14 -9.66 11.09
C GLU A 68 -6.02 -9.81 12.62
N ARG A 69 -5.71 -8.72 13.33
CA ARG A 69 -5.61 -8.70 14.80
C ARG A 69 -6.93 -8.99 15.49
N LEU A 70 -8.04 -8.45 14.97
CA LEU A 70 -9.38 -8.70 15.49
C LEU A 70 -9.78 -10.17 15.31
N THR A 71 -9.53 -10.75 14.12
CA THR A 71 -9.77 -12.17 13.87
C THR A 71 -8.94 -13.06 14.79
N GLU A 72 -7.67 -12.71 15.04
CA GLU A 72 -6.79 -13.44 15.97
C GLU A 72 -7.32 -13.43 17.42
N ILE A 73 -7.85 -12.30 17.88
CA ILE A 73 -8.44 -12.17 19.23
C ILE A 73 -9.76 -12.95 19.33
N SER A 74 -10.60 -12.92 18.29
CA SER A 74 -11.84 -13.70 18.24
C SER A 74 -11.56 -15.20 18.36
N ASP A 75 -10.57 -15.72 17.62
CA ASP A 75 -10.19 -17.13 17.62
C ASP A 75 -9.64 -17.59 18.99
N LYS A 76 -8.95 -16.69 19.71
CA LYS A 76 -8.41 -16.96 21.06
C LYS A 76 -9.47 -16.87 22.17
N THR A 77 -10.56 -16.16 21.95
CA THR A 77 -11.59 -15.93 22.98
C THR A 77 -12.74 -16.94 22.91
N GLY A 78 -12.78 -17.81 21.88
CA GLY A 78 -13.57 -19.06 21.90
C GLY A 78 -15.06 -18.88 22.21
N VAL A 79 -15.70 -17.89 21.59
CA VAL A 79 -17.17 -17.84 21.40
C VAL A 79 -17.50 -18.08 19.94
#